data_AF-A0A7Z9TF10-F1
#
_entry.id   AF-A0A7Z9TF10-F1
#
_cell.length_a   1.000
_cell.length_b   1.000
_cell.length_c   1.000
_cell.angle_alpha   90.00
_cell.angle_beta   90.00
_cell.angle_gamma   90.00
#
_symmetry.space_group_name_H-M   'P 1'
#
loop_
_entity.id
_entity.type
_entity.pdbx_description
1 polymer ?
#
loop_
_entity_poly.entity_id
_entity_poly.type
_entity_poly.pdbx_seq_one_letter_code
_entity_poly.pdbx_strand_id
1 'polypeptide(L)'
;MGYTWRSDGSSFNPGKLDYIFYSDATIDTGRHFTLNTLAMEEATLMEYGLEWDDTQEASDHLPRVFDITLNDLDIGVDFNAGWNLVGLPLEVDDAYYQILFPESVEGTLYSFDGGYVQENELLHGSGYWLLFENSGNVTIIGNGLNQLIIELNQGWNLISGISIELPLESVEDPENLIIPGTVYSFENVYVQADSFQPGNGYWLRSSGTGAIILNQN
;
A
#
# COMPACT_ATOMS: atom_id res chain seq x y z
N MET A 1 -5.57 18.15 26.75
CA MET A 1 -4.72 19.31 27.08
C MET A 1 -4.25 19.96 25.77
N GLY A 2 -4.19 21.30 25.69
CA GLY A 2 -4.09 22.02 24.40
C GLY A 2 -2.70 22.53 24.00
N TYR A 3 -1.66 22.28 24.79
CA TYR A 3 -0.30 22.75 24.55
C TYR A 3 0.69 21.59 24.63
N THR A 4 1.83 21.76 23.99
CA THR A 4 3.01 20.88 24.09
C THR A 4 4.22 21.65 24.59
N TRP A 5 4.12 22.98 24.69
CA TRP A 5 5.12 23.84 25.30
C TRP A 5 4.48 24.79 26.30
N ARG A 6 5.14 24.99 27.44
CA ARG A 6 4.77 25.98 28.46
C ARG A 6 6.02 26.42 29.22
N SER A 7 6.16 27.71 29.45
CA SER A 7 7.19 28.26 30.35
C SER A 7 6.56 29.30 31.26
N ASP A 8 6.49 29.01 32.55
CA ASP A 8 5.89 29.91 33.54
C ASP A 8 6.74 31.16 33.72
N GLY A 9 6.10 32.33 33.60
CA GLY A 9 6.80 33.62 33.61
C GLY A 9 7.34 34.07 32.25
N SER A 10 7.19 33.26 31.20
CA SER A 10 7.50 33.66 29.83
C SER A 10 6.52 34.72 29.30
N SER A 11 7.01 35.58 28.40
CA SER A 11 6.18 36.50 27.60
C SER A 11 5.36 35.79 26.52
N PHE A 12 5.70 34.53 26.21
CA PHE A 12 4.97 33.73 25.25
C PHE A 12 3.91 32.89 25.96
N ASN A 13 2.72 32.81 25.38
CA ASN A 13 1.66 31.94 25.86
C ASN A 13 2.01 30.47 25.62
N PRO A 14 1.50 29.52 26.43
CA PRO A 14 1.60 28.10 26.13
C PRO A 14 1.13 27.79 24.71
N GLY A 15 1.88 26.97 24.00
CA GLY A 15 1.70 26.72 22.57
C GLY A 15 1.61 25.23 22.26
N LYS A 16 0.85 24.88 21.20
CA LYS A 16 0.94 23.57 20.56
C LYS A 16 1.98 23.69 19.45
N LEU A 17 3.20 23.22 19.71
CA LEU A 17 4.34 23.34 18.80
C LEU A 17 4.73 21.99 18.19
N ASP A 18 4.22 20.89 18.74
CA ASP A 18 4.54 19.53 18.33
C ASP A 18 3.34 18.86 17.65
N TYR A 19 3.60 18.30 16.46
CA TYR A 19 2.60 17.70 15.59
C TYR A 19 3.09 16.34 15.12
N ILE A 20 2.15 15.40 15.00
CA ILE A 20 2.34 14.12 14.33
C ILE A 20 1.43 14.16 13.12
N PHE A 21 2.00 14.00 11.93
CA PHE A 21 1.28 13.89 10.67
C PHE A 21 1.36 12.44 10.22
N TYR A 22 0.22 11.88 9.83
CA TYR A 22 0.09 10.50 9.37
C TYR A 22 -0.88 10.44 8.20
N SER A 23 -0.80 9.37 7.42
CA SER A 23 -1.76 9.05 6.37
C SER A 23 -2.91 8.25 6.98
N ASP A 24 -4.14 8.71 6.80
CA ASP A 24 -5.34 7.95 7.16
C ASP A 24 -5.60 6.78 6.20
N ALA A 25 -4.82 6.65 5.12
CA ALA A 25 -4.89 5.52 4.20
C ALA A 25 -4.30 4.22 4.77
N THR A 26 -3.31 4.30 5.66
CA THR A 26 -2.52 3.13 6.12
C THR A 26 -2.50 2.96 7.63
N ILE A 27 -2.81 4.02 8.39
CA ILE A 27 -2.70 4.03 9.85
C ILE A 27 -4.08 4.21 10.46
N ASP A 28 -4.52 3.21 11.22
CA ASP A 28 -5.55 3.40 12.22
C ASP A 28 -4.93 3.96 13.50
N THR A 29 -5.58 4.97 14.07
CA THR A 29 -5.07 5.67 15.25
C THR A 29 -5.69 5.12 16.51
N GLY A 30 -4.86 4.68 17.44
CA GLY A 30 -5.29 4.33 18.79
C GLY A 30 -5.38 5.56 19.69
N ARG A 31 -4.83 5.47 20.91
CA ARG A 31 -4.84 6.61 21.83
C ARG A 31 -3.82 7.64 21.38
N HIS A 32 -4.18 8.91 21.57
CA HIS A 32 -3.25 10.00 21.40
C HIS A 32 -3.40 11.01 22.54
N PHE A 33 -2.29 11.37 23.18
CA PHE A 33 -2.31 12.33 24.28
C PHE A 33 -0.97 13.04 24.43
N THR A 34 -1.00 14.17 25.14
CA THR A 34 0.20 14.84 25.61
C THR A 34 0.46 14.36 27.04
N LEU A 35 1.60 13.73 27.29
CA LEU A 35 1.98 13.31 28.63
C LEU A 35 2.45 14.54 29.42
N ASN A 36 1.77 14.85 30.51
CA ASN A 36 2.12 15.95 31.41
C ASN A 36 1.97 15.49 32.85
N THR A 37 3.07 15.05 33.45
CA THR A 37 3.08 14.53 34.83
C THR A 37 2.69 15.59 35.86
N LEU A 38 2.92 16.87 35.58
CA LEU A 38 2.50 17.96 36.47
C LEU A 38 0.98 18.06 36.63
N ALA A 39 0.23 17.51 35.67
CA ALA A 39 -1.23 17.59 35.63
C ALA A 39 -1.91 16.25 35.97
N MET A 40 -1.12 15.22 36.30
CA MET A 40 -1.63 13.90 36.67
C MET A 40 -1.97 13.84 38.16
N GLU A 41 -2.96 13.01 38.52
CA GLU A 41 -3.26 12.75 39.93
C GLU A 41 -2.17 11.88 40.57
N GLU A 42 -1.89 12.10 41.85
CA GLU A 42 -0.87 11.34 42.60
C GLU A 42 -1.10 9.83 42.54
N ALA A 43 -2.37 9.39 42.60
CA ALA A 43 -2.72 7.98 42.47
C ALA A 43 -2.34 7.40 41.09
N THR A 44 -2.52 8.18 40.01
CA THR A 44 -2.14 7.79 38.66
C THR A 44 -0.62 7.76 38.50
N LEU A 45 0.08 8.75 39.05
CA LEU A 45 1.55 8.77 39.07
C LEU A 45 2.10 7.52 39.77
N MET A 46 1.57 7.18 40.95
CA MET A 46 1.93 5.96 41.69
C MET A 46 1.60 4.67 40.93
N GLU A 47 0.44 4.60 40.28
CA GLU A 47 0.01 3.43 39.49
C GLU A 47 0.99 3.12 38.35
N TYR A 48 1.46 4.16 37.65
CA TYR A 48 2.37 4.01 36.51
C TYR A 48 3.87 4.17 36.85
N GLY A 49 4.21 4.41 38.12
CA GLY A 49 5.60 4.57 38.56
C GLY A 49 6.29 5.81 38.01
N LEU A 50 5.55 6.92 37.86
CA LEU A 50 6.05 8.21 37.39
C LEU A 50 6.23 9.18 38.55
N GLU A 51 7.27 10.01 38.48
CA GLU A 51 7.44 11.16 39.36
C GLU A 51 6.65 12.36 38.82
N TRP A 52 6.22 13.26 39.71
CA TRP A 52 5.35 14.37 39.34
C TRP A 52 6.00 15.34 38.32
N ASP A 53 7.33 15.46 38.33
CA ASP A 53 8.12 16.37 37.51
C ASP A 53 8.86 15.69 36.35
N ASP A 54 8.66 14.38 36.11
CA ASP A 54 9.34 13.63 35.04
C ASP A 54 9.29 14.36 33.69
N THR A 55 8.12 14.86 33.29
CA THR A 55 7.97 15.55 31.99
C THR A 55 8.65 16.92 31.93
N GLN A 56 8.83 17.59 33.06
CA GLN A 56 9.57 18.87 33.15
C GLN A 56 11.08 18.67 33.16
N GLU A 57 11.55 17.65 33.87
CA GLU A 57 12.97 17.32 33.93
C GLU A 57 13.47 16.73 32.60
N ALA A 58 12.59 16.02 31.87
CA ALA A 58 12.94 15.43 30.59
C ALA A 58 13.12 16.47 29.47
N SER A 59 12.30 17.52 29.42
CA SER A 59 12.29 18.48 28.31
C SER A 59 11.49 19.75 28.62
N ASP A 60 11.76 20.83 27.90
CA ASP A 60 10.93 22.05 27.89
C ASP A 60 9.65 21.91 27.04
N HIS A 61 9.51 20.79 26.33
CA HIS A 61 8.31 20.37 25.62
C HIS A 61 7.76 19.05 26.19
N LEU A 62 6.44 18.94 26.22
CA LEU A 62 5.73 17.77 26.70
C LEU A 62 5.72 16.65 25.64
N PRO A 63 5.98 15.39 26.03
CA PRO A 63 5.91 14.26 25.11
C PRO A 63 4.53 14.08 24.49
N ARG A 64 4.51 13.79 23.19
CA ARG A 64 3.32 13.40 22.42
C ARG A 64 3.31 11.89 22.25
N VAL A 65 2.30 11.23 22.83
CA VAL A 65 2.07 9.79 22.69
C VAL A 65 1.01 9.58 21.62
N PHE A 66 1.28 8.64 20.71
CA PHE A 66 0.42 8.30 19.58
C PHE A 66 0.55 6.81 19.29
N ASP A 67 -0.51 6.07 19.59
CA ASP A 67 -0.62 4.66 19.25
C ASP A 67 -1.01 4.53 17.78
N ILE A 68 -0.33 3.65 17.05
CA ILE A 68 -0.63 3.33 15.66
C ILE A 68 -0.88 1.84 15.48
N THR A 69 -1.81 1.53 14.60
CA THR A 69 -2.04 0.19 14.07
C THR A 69 -1.99 0.28 12.55
N LEU A 70 -1.25 -0.62 11.92
CA LEU A 70 -1.30 -0.79 10.48
C LEU A 70 -2.51 -1.66 10.17
N ASN A 71 -3.35 -1.19 9.24
CA ASN A 71 -4.49 -1.96 8.75
C ASN A 71 -4.01 -2.77 7.54
N ASP A 72 -3.20 -3.78 7.81
CA ASP A 72 -2.82 -4.71 6.75
C ASP A 72 -4.08 -5.39 6.19
N LEU A 73 -4.13 -5.47 4.87
CA LEU A 73 -5.12 -6.23 4.13
C LEU A 73 -4.53 -7.61 3.82
N ASP A 74 -5.39 -8.62 3.89
CA ASP A 74 -5.08 -9.97 3.48
C ASP A 74 -5.76 -10.24 2.12
N ILE A 75 -4.98 -10.34 1.05
CA ILE A 75 -5.49 -10.62 -0.30
C ILE A 75 -5.07 -12.02 -0.73
N GLY A 76 -6.07 -12.89 -0.93
CA GLY A 76 -5.87 -14.20 -1.53
C GLY A 76 -5.71 -14.09 -3.05
N VAL A 77 -4.64 -14.67 -3.59
CA VAL A 77 -4.35 -14.74 -5.03
C VAL A 77 -4.29 -16.20 -5.44
N ASP A 78 -5.26 -16.61 -6.25
CA ASP A 78 -5.32 -17.95 -6.83
C ASP A 78 -4.40 -18.04 -8.06
N PHE A 79 -3.75 -19.19 -8.24
CA PHE A 79 -2.94 -19.48 -9.42
C PHE A 79 -3.15 -20.90 -9.91
N ASN A 80 -2.98 -21.10 -11.22
CA ASN A 80 -3.09 -22.39 -11.89
C ASN A 80 -1.71 -23.04 -12.05
N ALA A 81 -1.68 -24.35 -12.29
CA ALA A 81 -0.46 -25.00 -12.78
C ALA A 81 -0.10 -24.43 -14.16
N GLY A 82 1.17 -24.12 -14.38
CA GLY A 82 1.65 -23.45 -15.59
C GLY A 82 1.81 -21.94 -15.40
N TRP A 83 1.75 -21.22 -16.51
CA TRP A 83 2.00 -19.78 -16.56
C TRP A 83 0.77 -19.00 -16.12
N ASN A 84 0.96 -18.02 -15.24
CA ASN A 84 -0.09 -17.14 -14.73
C ASN A 84 0.33 -15.69 -14.92
N LEU A 85 -0.68 -14.82 -15.05
CA LEU A 85 -0.49 -13.37 -14.99
C LEU A 85 -0.75 -12.89 -13.57
N VAL A 86 0.28 -12.38 -12.92
CA VAL A 86 0.24 -11.91 -11.53
C VAL A 86 0.64 -10.44 -11.44
N GLY A 87 0.33 -9.81 -10.31
CA GLY A 87 0.69 -8.42 -10.01
C GLY A 87 0.81 -8.19 -8.50
N LEU A 88 1.23 -6.98 -8.11
CA LEU A 88 1.39 -6.61 -6.72
C LEU A 88 0.22 -5.73 -6.24
N PRO A 89 -0.71 -6.26 -5.44
CA PRO A 89 -1.91 -5.52 -5.05
C PRO A 89 -1.74 -4.68 -3.78
N LEU A 90 -0.67 -4.88 -3.01
CA LEU A 90 -0.46 -4.28 -1.69
C LEU A 90 0.93 -3.67 -1.59
N GLU A 91 1.10 -2.68 -0.73
CA GLU A 91 2.42 -2.26 -0.26
C GLU A 91 2.92 -3.27 0.77
N VAL A 92 3.96 -3.99 0.40
CA VAL A 92 4.56 -5.08 1.20
C VAL A 92 5.96 -4.69 1.67
N ASP A 93 6.42 -5.31 2.76
CA ASP A 93 7.78 -5.08 3.28
C ASP A 93 8.87 -5.58 2.32
N ASP A 94 8.60 -6.69 1.63
CA ASP A 94 9.53 -7.31 0.69
C ASP A 94 8.77 -7.79 -0.56
N ALA A 95 9.09 -7.16 -1.70
CA ALA A 95 8.44 -7.43 -2.98
C ALA A 95 9.13 -8.54 -3.79
N TYR A 96 10.11 -9.25 -3.22
CA TYR A 96 10.76 -10.38 -3.85
C TYR A 96 9.74 -11.49 -4.15
N TYR A 97 9.66 -11.92 -5.40
CA TYR A 97 8.58 -12.78 -5.86
C TYR A 97 8.49 -14.13 -5.14
N GLN A 98 9.60 -14.71 -4.65
CA GLN A 98 9.54 -15.98 -3.90
C GLN A 98 9.21 -15.84 -2.43
N ILE A 99 9.18 -14.61 -1.92
CA ILE A 99 8.55 -14.33 -0.63
C ILE A 99 7.04 -14.23 -0.82
N LEU A 100 6.59 -13.54 -1.87
CA LEU A 100 5.17 -13.35 -2.16
C LEU A 100 4.48 -14.59 -2.74
N PHE A 101 5.18 -15.37 -3.55
CA PHE A 101 4.71 -16.56 -4.26
C PHE A 101 5.67 -17.73 -4.04
N PRO A 102 5.75 -18.30 -2.83
CA PRO A 102 6.76 -19.31 -2.47
C PRO A 102 6.66 -20.63 -3.24
N GLU A 103 5.49 -20.92 -3.85
CA GLU A 103 5.25 -22.10 -4.68
C GLU A 103 5.60 -21.90 -6.16
N SER A 104 6.06 -20.71 -6.55
CA SER A 104 6.43 -20.44 -7.94
C SER A 104 7.79 -21.06 -8.30
N VAL A 105 8.04 -21.25 -9.60
CA VAL A 105 9.30 -21.78 -10.11
C VAL A 105 10.37 -20.69 -10.13
N GLU A 106 11.53 -20.97 -9.56
CA GLU A 106 12.66 -20.04 -9.51
C GLU A 106 13.11 -19.60 -10.91
N GLY A 107 13.38 -18.29 -11.08
CA GLY A 107 13.84 -17.69 -12.32
C GLY A 107 12.76 -17.50 -13.38
N THR A 108 11.49 -17.47 -12.98
CA THR A 108 10.35 -17.41 -13.91
C THR A 108 9.50 -16.15 -13.83
N LEU A 109 9.89 -15.14 -13.05
CA LEU A 109 9.22 -13.84 -13.06
C LEU A 109 9.63 -13.04 -14.30
N TYR A 110 8.68 -12.72 -15.18
CA TYR A 110 8.93 -11.92 -16.38
C TYR A 110 7.95 -10.76 -16.53
N SER A 111 8.48 -9.54 -16.63
CA SER A 111 7.73 -8.35 -17.06
C SER A 111 7.72 -8.23 -18.59
N PHE A 112 7.06 -7.21 -19.13
CA PHE A 112 7.07 -6.91 -20.57
C PHE A 112 7.36 -5.43 -20.85
N ASP A 113 8.45 -5.18 -21.59
CA ASP A 113 8.82 -3.87 -22.13
C ASP A 113 9.33 -4.02 -23.57
N GLY A 114 8.40 -4.17 -24.52
CA GLY A 114 8.71 -4.49 -25.93
C GLY A 114 9.25 -5.93 -26.15
N GLY A 115 9.52 -6.64 -25.07
CA GLY A 115 9.94 -8.04 -24.98
C GLY A 115 9.89 -8.49 -23.53
N TYR A 116 10.07 -9.79 -23.28
CA TYR A 116 10.11 -10.31 -21.91
C TYR A 116 11.43 -9.98 -21.24
N VAL A 117 11.34 -9.42 -20.03
CA VAL A 117 12.48 -9.08 -19.18
C VAL A 117 12.34 -9.89 -17.90
N GLN A 118 13.40 -10.62 -17.53
CA GLN A 118 13.41 -11.38 -16.28
C GLN A 118 13.61 -10.42 -15.11
N GLU A 119 12.77 -10.55 -14.10
CA GLU A 119 12.78 -9.71 -12.91
C GLU A 119 12.95 -10.55 -11.64
N ASN A 120 13.18 -9.91 -10.49
CA ASN A 120 13.22 -10.56 -9.19
C ASN A 120 12.23 -9.96 -8.19
N GLU A 121 11.71 -8.77 -8.45
CA GLU A 121 10.78 -8.08 -7.55
C GLU A 121 9.57 -7.64 -8.35
N LEU A 122 8.40 -7.61 -7.69
CA LEU A 122 7.21 -7.04 -8.30
C LEU A 122 7.18 -5.54 -8.03
N LEU A 123 6.91 -4.77 -9.07
CA LEU A 123 6.60 -3.35 -9.01
C LEU A 123 5.10 -3.13 -9.16
N HIS A 124 4.54 -2.21 -8.38
CA HIS A 124 3.13 -1.82 -8.47
C HIS A 124 2.77 -1.38 -9.90
N GLY A 125 1.60 -1.81 -10.37
CA GLY A 125 1.07 -1.45 -11.70
C GLY A 125 1.67 -2.21 -12.86
N SER A 126 2.77 -2.94 -12.63
CA SER A 126 3.34 -3.86 -13.60
C SER A 126 2.71 -5.25 -13.43
N GLY A 127 2.34 -5.86 -14.55
CA GLY A 127 1.96 -7.27 -14.56
C GLY A 127 3.14 -8.16 -14.90
N TYR A 128 3.07 -9.41 -14.50
CA TYR A 128 4.16 -10.38 -14.67
C TYR A 128 3.61 -11.73 -15.13
N TRP A 129 4.38 -12.41 -15.98
CA TRP A 129 4.29 -13.85 -16.10
C TRP A 129 5.04 -14.50 -14.95
N LEU A 130 4.40 -15.51 -14.35
CA LEU A 130 5.02 -16.34 -13.31
C LEU A 130 4.57 -17.80 -13.47
N LEU A 131 5.52 -18.74 -13.34
CA LEU A 131 5.27 -20.17 -13.54
C LEU A 131 5.08 -20.89 -12.21
N PHE A 132 4.08 -21.77 -12.14
CA PHE A 132 3.83 -22.66 -11.00
C PHE A 132 3.77 -24.11 -11.45
N GLU A 133 4.27 -25.05 -10.65
CA GLU A 133 4.17 -26.49 -10.97
C GLU A 133 2.76 -27.05 -10.74
N ASN A 134 2.05 -26.50 -9.76
CA ASN A 134 0.73 -26.93 -9.34
C ASN A 134 -0.19 -25.70 -9.18
N SER A 135 -1.51 -25.93 -9.29
CA SER A 135 -2.50 -24.91 -8.92
C SER A 135 -2.57 -24.76 -7.40
N GLY A 136 -2.79 -23.54 -6.92
CA GLY A 136 -2.85 -23.23 -5.50
C GLY A 136 -3.34 -21.81 -5.27
N ASN A 137 -3.08 -21.30 -4.06
CA ASN A 137 -3.32 -19.91 -3.71
C ASN A 137 -2.25 -19.44 -2.74
N VAL A 138 -2.09 -18.13 -2.66
CA VAL A 138 -1.27 -17.48 -1.63
C VAL A 138 -2.03 -16.31 -1.04
N THR A 139 -1.81 -16.02 0.25
CA THR A 139 -2.28 -14.79 0.87
C THR A 139 -1.13 -13.79 0.92
N ILE A 140 -1.30 -12.66 0.25
CA ILE A 140 -0.40 -11.51 0.35
C ILE A 140 -0.93 -10.60 1.45
N ILE A 141 -0.06 -10.19 2.37
CA ILE A 141 -0.37 -9.32 3.50
C ILE A 141 0.42 -8.03 3.35
N GLY A 142 -0.24 -6.89 3.51
CA GLY A 142 0.39 -5.58 3.41
C GLY A 142 -0.61 -4.43 3.42
N ASN A 143 -0.13 -3.21 3.25
CA ASN A 143 -0.98 -2.02 3.29
C ASN A 143 -1.73 -1.85 1.96
N GLY A 144 -2.95 -1.32 2.05
CA GLY A 144 -3.79 -1.03 0.89
C GLY A 144 -3.22 0.06 -0.01
N LEU A 145 -3.23 -0.21 -1.32
CA LEU A 145 -2.92 0.71 -2.41
C LEU A 145 -4.25 1.31 -2.92
N ASN A 146 -4.55 2.54 -2.53
CA ASN A 146 -5.82 3.20 -2.86
C ASN A 146 -5.80 3.89 -4.24
N GLN A 147 -4.61 4.27 -4.71
CA GLN A 147 -4.43 4.96 -5.98
C GLN A 147 -3.12 4.52 -6.63
N LEU A 148 -3.11 4.43 -7.95
CA LEU A 148 -1.91 4.17 -8.73
C LEU A 148 -1.96 4.88 -10.09
N ILE A 149 -0.84 5.48 -10.49
CA ILE A 149 -0.64 6.01 -11.84
C ILE A 149 0.18 4.99 -12.61
N ILE A 150 -0.32 4.53 -13.76
CA ILE A 150 0.35 3.55 -14.60
C ILE A 150 0.69 4.20 -15.94
N GLU A 151 1.99 4.23 -16.25
CA GLU A 151 2.49 4.64 -17.56
C GLU A 151 2.30 3.51 -18.57
N LEU A 152 1.70 3.83 -19.71
CA LEU A 152 1.47 2.94 -20.83
C LEU A 152 2.37 3.32 -22.00
N ASN A 153 2.88 2.31 -22.67
CA ASN A 153 3.49 2.43 -23.99
C ASN A 153 2.46 2.18 -25.10
N GLN A 154 2.66 2.78 -26.27
CA GLN A 154 1.86 2.43 -27.45
C GLN A 154 1.97 0.92 -27.75
N GLY A 155 0.83 0.25 -27.92
CA GLY A 155 0.79 -1.20 -28.15
C GLY A 155 0.41 -1.99 -26.90
N TRP A 156 0.97 -3.18 -26.74
CA TRP A 156 0.63 -4.06 -25.62
C TRP A 156 1.44 -3.72 -24.37
N ASN A 157 0.74 -3.62 -23.24
CA ASN A 157 1.29 -3.41 -21.91
C ASN A 157 0.84 -4.55 -21.02
N LEU A 158 1.73 -5.01 -20.14
CA LEU A 158 1.41 -5.98 -19.10
C LEU A 158 1.35 -5.25 -17.76
N ILE A 159 0.15 -5.11 -17.21
CA ILE A 159 -0.13 -4.25 -16.05
C ILE A 159 -0.84 -5.03 -14.92
N SER A 160 -0.96 -4.43 -13.75
CA SER A 160 -1.74 -4.97 -12.63
C SER A 160 -2.61 -3.91 -11.96
N GLY A 161 -3.63 -4.36 -11.23
CA GLY A 161 -4.56 -3.49 -10.50
C GLY A 161 -4.07 -3.05 -9.11
N ILE A 162 -4.99 -2.43 -8.36
CA ILE A 162 -4.82 -1.97 -6.98
C ILE A 162 -5.41 -2.98 -5.96
N SER A 163 -5.56 -2.61 -4.69
CA SER A 163 -6.01 -3.54 -3.62
C SER A 163 -7.49 -3.91 -3.64
N ILE A 164 -8.27 -3.36 -4.56
CA ILE A 164 -9.69 -3.67 -4.73
C ILE A 164 -9.99 -4.12 -6.16
N GLU A 165 -11.11 -4.83 -6.34
CA GLU A 165 -11.66 -5.00 -7.68
C GLU A 165 -12.03 -3.63 -8.26
N LEU A 166 -11.43 -3.29 -9.41
CA LEU A 166 -11.68 -2.03 -10.09
C LEU A 166 -12.28 -2.28 -11.48
N PRO A 167 -13.56 -1.95 -11.71
CA PRO A 167 -14.18 -2.00 -13.03
C PRO A 167 -13.41 -1.13 -14.04
N LEU A 168 -13.27 -1.59 -15.29
CA LEU A 168 -12.56 -0.82 -16.33
C LEU A 168 -13.20 0.55 -16.61
N GLU A 169 -14.51 0.68 -16.39
CA GLU A 169 -15.23 1.94 -16.51
C GLU A 169 -14.88 2.97 -15.44
N SER A 170 -14.29 2.54 -14.32
CA SER A 170 -13.82 3.39 -13.23
C SER A 170 -12.38 3.86 -13.42
N VAL A 171 -11.68 3.36 -14.44
CA VAL A 171 -10.30 3.78 -14.76
C VAL A 171 -10.32 5.18 -15.36
N GLU A 172 -9.52 6.08 -14.79
CA GLU A 172 -9.36 7.42 -15.35
C GLU A 172 -8.35 7.36 -16.50
N ASP A 173 -8.86 7.49 -17.73
CA ASP A 173 -8.09 7.50 -18.97
C ASP A 173 -8.38 8.79 -19.76
N PRO A 174 -7.80 9.94 -19.35
CA PRO A 174 -8.13 11.25 -19.92
C PRO A 174 -7.77 11.37 -21.41
N GLU A 175 -6.79 10.58 -21.86
CA GLU A 175 -6.29 10.58 -23.24
C GLU A 175 -6.98 9.50 -24.11
N ASN A 176 -7.89 8.70 -23.55
CA ASN A 176 -8.55 7.56 -24.23
C ASN A 176 -7.52 6.60 -24.85
N LEU A 177 -6.49 6.27 -24.09
CA LEU A 177 -5.40 5.38 -24.45
C LEU A 177 -5.88 3.93 -24.57
N ILE A 178 -6.72 3.46 -23.65
CA ILE A 178 -7.17 2.07 -23.59
C ILE A 178 -8.05 1.75 -24.79
N ILE A 179 -7.65 0.78 -25.60
CA ILE A 179 -8.47 0.32 -26.74
C ILE A 179 -9.58 -0.60 -26.19
N PRO A 180 -10.87 -0.28 -26.41
CA PRO A 180 -11.97 -1.09 -25.89
C PRO A 180 -11.91 -2.55 -26.36
N GLY A 181 -12.19 -3.48 -25.44
CA GLY A 181 -12.17 -4.92 -25.71
C GLY A 181 -10.77 -5.52 -25.86
N THR A 182 -9.73 -4.83 -25.38
CA THR A 182 -8.34 -5.31 -25.44
C THR A 182 -7.71 -5.61 -24.08
N VAL A 183 -8.52 -5.66 -23.02
CA VAL A 183 -8.05 -6.04 -21.69
C VAL A 183 -8.28 -7.53 -21.49
N TYR A 184 -7.22 -8.28 -21.20
CA TYR A 184 -7.26 -9.72 -21.06
C TYR A 184 -6.54 -10.22 -19.81
N SER A 185 -7.19 -11.12 -19.06
CA SER A 185 -6.55 -11.99 -18.09
C SER A 185 -6.12 -13.30 -18.75
N PHE A 186 -5.49 -14.19 -17.98
CA PHE A 186 -5.08 -15.51 -18.45
C PHE A 186 -5.51 -16.62 -17.47
N GLU A 187 -6.39 -17.50 -17.92
CA GLU A 187 -6.92 -18.65 -17.18
C GLU A 187 -6.67 -19.93 -17.99
N ASN A 188 -5.40 -20.26 -18.25
CA ASN A 188 -4.94 -21.23 -19.27
C ASN A 188 -5.23 -20.84 -20.73
N VAL A 189 -6.21 -19.94 -20.93
CA VAL A 189 -6.53 -19.25 -22.18
C VAL A 189 -6.70 -17.77 -21.88
N TYR A 190 -6.53 -16.93 -22.88
CA TYR A 190 -6.85 -15.51 -22.74
C TYR A 190 -8.36 -15.33 -22.61
N VAL A 191 -8.76 -14.61 -21.56
CA VAL A 191 -10.16 -14.26 -21.29
C VAL A 191 -10.24 -12.75 -21.22
N GLN A 192 -11.23 -12.16 -21.88
CA GLN A 192 -11.45 -10.72 -21.78
C GLN A 192 -11.91 -10.39 -20.36
N ALA A 193 -11.31 -9.36 -19.76
CA ALA A 193 -11.66 -8.90 -18.43
C ALA A 193 -12.40 -7.56 -18.50
N ASP A 194 -13.39 -7.39 -17.63
CA ASP A 194 -14.17 -6.15 -17.49
C ASP A 194 -13.81 -5.40 -16.18
N SER A 195 -12.96 -5.99 -15.34
CA SER A 195 -12.41 -5.40 -14.12
C SER A 195 -10.98 -5.91 -13.86
N PHE A 196 -10.19 -5.12 -13.13
CA PHE A 196 -8.92 -5.53 -12.55
C PHE A 196 -9.17 -6.14 -11.17
N GLN A 197 -8.80 -7.39 -10.98
CA GLN A 197 -8.82 -8.09 -9.70
C GLN A 197 -7.47 -7.91 -8.99
N PRO A 198 -7.45 -7.71 -7.66
CA PRO A 198 -6.22 -7.62 -6.91
C PRO A 198 -5.35 -8.87 -7.06
N GLY A 199 -4.05 -8.67 -7.28
CA GLY A 199 -3.07 -9.76 -7.39
C GLY A 199 -2.94 -10.36 -8.80
N ASN A 200 -3.86 -10.02 -9.71
CA ASN A 200 -3.83 -10.51 -11.08
C ASN A 200 -3.12 -9.53 -12.01
N GLY A 201 -2.45 -10.09 -13.03
CA GLY A 201 -1.88 -9.35 -14.15
C GLY A 201 -2.81 -9.35 -15.37
N TYR A 202 -2.69 -8.32 -16.21
CA TYR A 202 -3.56 -8.08 -17.36
C TYR A 202 -2.77 -7.59 -18.56
N TRP A 203 -3.07 -8.13 -19.73
CA TRP A 203 -2.70 -7.49 -20.98
C TRP A 203 -3.68 -6.38 -21.31
N LEU A 204 -3.16 -5.23 -21.68
CA LEU A 204 -3.95 -4.07 -22.11
C LEU A 204 -3.30 -3.47 -23.35
N ARG A 205 -4.10 -3.17 -24.39
CA ARG A 205 -3.58 -2.48 -25.58
C ARG A 205 -3.87 -0.99 -25.53
N SER A 206 -2.82 -0.19 -25.62
CA SER A 206 -2.88 1.26 -25.67
C SER A 206 -2.73 1.80 -27.11
N SER A 207 -3.48 2.87 -27.43
CA SER A 207 -3.41 3.59 -28.70
C SER A 207 -2.17 4.49 -28.82
N GLY A 208 -1.55 4.86 -27.70
CA GLY A 208 -0.41 5.76 -27.59
C GLY A 208 0.39 5.57 -26.31
N THR A 209 1.40 6.40 -26.09
CA THR A 209 2.09 6.51 -24.80
C THR A 209 1.40 7.57 -23.94
N GLY A 210 1.27 7.33 -22.64
CA GLY A 210 0.66 8.24 -21.67
C GLY A 210 0.31 7.50 -20.39
N ALA A 211 -0.53 8.07 -19.52
CA ALA A 211 -0.83 7.49 -18.22
C ALA A 211 -2.33 7.24 -18.01
N ILE A 212 -2.64 6.20 -17.25
CA ILE A 212 -3.97 5.96 -16.67
C ILE A 212 -3.89 6.02 -15.16
N ILE A 213 -5.00 6.35 -14.51
CA ILE A 213 -5.08 6.42 -13.05
C ILE A 213 -6.11 5.39 -12.57
N LEU A 214 -5.65 4.50 -11.70
CA LEU A 214 -6.48 3.58 -10.93
C LEU A 214 -6.74 4.23 -9.58
N ASN A 215 -8.00 4.31 -9.15
CA ASN A 215 -8.37 4.95 -7.90
C ASN A 215 -9.56 4.22 -7.28
N GLN A 216 -9.48 3.96 -5.98
CA GLN A 216 -10.53 3.32 -5.21
C GLN A 216 -11.80 4.18 -5.05
N ASN A 217 -11.67 5.52 -5.12
CA ASN A 217 -12.74 6.53 -4.96
C ASN A 217 -13.76 6.27 -3.83
#